data_AF-A0A2V7UIT4-F1
#
_entry.id   AF-A0A2V7UIT4-F1
#
_cell.length_a   1.000
_cell.length_b   1.000
_cell.length_c   1.000
_cell.angle_alpha   90.00
_cell.angle_beta   90.00
_cell.angle_gamma   90.00
#
_symmetry.space_group_name_H-M   'P 1'
#
loop_
_entity.id
_entity.type
_entity.pdbx_description
1 polymer ?
#
loop_
_entity_poly.entity_id
_entity_poly.type
_entity_poly.pdbx_seq_one_letter_code
_entity_poly.pdbx_strand_id
1 'polypeptide(L)'
;MRQACAAGTHLLSGPPQGGGGPVPRRSEEERPSGLSGNAPEAGAPAVVLVGPTASGKSEVAQALALRFRGWILSVDSMAVYRGLDIGTSKPPKSVRREIQHRGLDLVDPDQDFSLGDFLRAAEQALKEMHNAGVLPILVGGTGLYLRGVLKGVADLPRRDPELRRCLLRREERDGPGTLHRVLREKDPASAARIAPSDRQRIVR
;
A
#
# COMPACT_ATOMS: atom_id res chain seq x y z
N MET A 1 -74.92 11.63 2.75
CA MET A 1 -74.76 10.43 3.61
C MET A 1 -73.37 10.49 4.21
N ARG A 2 -73.30 10.90 5.51
CA ARG A 2 -72.17 10.86 6.47
C ARG A 2 -70.90 11.65 6.09
N GLN A 3 -70.71 12.85 6.68
CA GLN A 3 -70.00 13.15 7.96
C GLN A 3 -68.48 13.29 7.73
N ALA A 4 -67.92 14.51 7.79
CA ALA A 4 -67.41 15.22 8.99
C ALA A 4 -66.04 14.64 9.44
N CYS A 5 -65.00 15.36 9.86
CA CYS A 5 -64.90 16.70 10.45
C CYS A 5 -63.41 17.13 10.56
N ALA A 6 -63.18 18.45 10.71
CA ALA A 6 -62.12 19.18 11.45
C ALA A 6 -60.62 18.95 11.08
N ALA A 7 -59.88 19.96 10.59
CA ALA A 7 -59.42 21.20 11.23
C ALA A 7 -58.32 20.98 12.30
N GLY A 8 -57.13 21.56 12.08
CA GLY A 8 -56.01 21.55 13.02
C GLY A 8 -54.72 22.12 12.45
N THR A 9 -54.65 23.44 12.36
CA THR A 9 -53.44 24.26 12.20
C THR A 9 -52.41 23.93 13.29
N HIS A 10 -51.11 23.84 13.00
CA HIS A 10 -50.01 24.46 13.77
C HIS A 10 -48.61 24.12 13.22
N LEU A 11 -47.88 25.18 12.87
CA LEU A 11 -46.47 25.48 13.18
C LEU A 11 -45.34 24.55 12.70
N LEU A 12 -44.55 25.17 11.81
CA LEU A 12 -43.12 24.96 11.52
C LEU A 12 -42.30 24.42 12.70
N SER A 13 -41.54 23.34 12.45
CA SER A 13 -40.34 23.03 13.22
C SER A 13 -39.27 22.44 12.28
N GLY A 14 -38.07 23.02 12.34
CA GLY A 14 -36.95 22.79 11.43
C GLY A 14 -36.18 21.48 11.64
N PRO A 15 -35.14 21.23 10.83
CA PRO A 15 -34.37 19.99 10.87
C PRO A 15 -33.58 19.83 12.18
N PRO A 16 -33.38 18.59 12.66
CA PRO A 16 -32.70 18.34 13.93
C PRO A 16 -31.21 18.69 13.83
N GLN A 17 -30.79 19.65 14.65
CA GLN A 17 -29.38 19.91 14.91
C GLN A 17 -28.81 18.77 15.77
N GLY A 18 -27.95 17.94 15.17
CA GLY A 18 -27.18 16.93 15.88
C GLY A 18 -26.09 17.60 16.71
N GLY A 19 -26.30 17.67 18.02
CA GLY A 19 -25.31 18.16 18.99
C GLY A 19 -24.10 17.24 19.05
N GLY A 20 -22.95 17.72 18.59
CA GLY A 20 -21.64 17.13 18.84
C GLY A 20 -21.23 17.34 20.29
N GLY A 21 -21.59 16.40 21.16
CA GLY A 21 -21.04 16.32 22.52
C GLY A 21 -19.57 15.92 22.51
N PRO A 22 -18.78 16.26 23.54
CA PRO A 22 -17.37 15.89 23.62
C PRO A 22 -17.21 14.38 23.70
N VAL A 23 -16.36 13.80 22.85
CA VAL A 23 -15.93 12.40 22.96
C VAL A 23 -15.20 12.23 24.30
N PRO A 24 -15.64 11.33 25.20
CA PRO A 24 -14.97 11.15 26.49
C PRO A 24 -13.54 10.64 26.26
N ARG A 25 -12.55 11.31 26.86
CA ARG A 25 -11.18 10.79 26.94
C ARG A 25 -11.21 9.57 27.84
N ARG A 26 -10.86 8.39 27.33
CA ARG A 26 -10.58 7.25 28.20
C ARG A 26 -9.38 7.60 29.08
N SER A 27 -9.56 7.46 30.38
CA SER A 27 -8.51 7.47 31.39
C SER A 27 -7.50 6.35 31.11
N GLU A 28 -6.24 6.59 31.44
CA GLU A 28 -5.05 5.75 31.15
C GLU A 28 -5.01 4.39 31.88
N GLU A 29 -6.13 3.90 32.41
CA GLU A 29 -6.16 2.83 33.42
C GLU A 29 -6.81 1.52 32.95
N GLU A 30 -7.33 1.44 31.71
CA GLU A 30 -7.80 0.18 31.12
C GLU A 30 -6.70 -0.51 30.28
N ARG A 31 -5.62 -0.95 30.93
CA ARG A 31 -4.74 -1.98 30.34
C ARG A 31 -5.22 -3.35 30.85
N PRO A 32 -5.70 -4.27 30.00
CA PRO A 32 -6.10 -5.59 30.46
C PRO A 32 -4.86 -6.35 30.97
N SER A 33 -4.81 -6.52 32.28
CA SER A 33 -3.84 -7.35 33.00
C SER A 33 -4.19 -8.82 32.81
N GLY A 34 -3.65 -9.45 31.76
CA GLY A 34 -3.84 -10.88 31.58
C GLY A 34 -3.47 -11.43 30.21
N LEU A 35 -2.19 -11.38 29.84
CA LEU A 35 -1.61 -12.24 28.80
C LEU A 35 -0.23 -12.73 29.27
N SER A 36 -0.24 -13.67 30.23
CA SER A 36 0.89 -14.56 30.46
C SER A 36 0.80 -15.66 29.41
N GLY A 37 1.58 -15.50 28.35
CA GLY A 37 1.72 -16.44 27.24
C GLY A 37 2.80 -15.88 26.34
N ASN A 38 3.88 -16.61 26.18
CA ASN A 38 5.09 -16.20 25.47
C ASN A 38 4.72 -15.77 24.03
N ALA A 39 4.51 -14.48 23.82
CA ALA A 39 4.21 -13.91 22.51
C ALA A 39 5.53 -13.80 21.73
N PRO A 40 5.56 -14.14 20.43
CA PRO A 40 6.72 -13.82 19.59
C PRO A 40 6.96 -12.31 19.72
N GLU A 41 8.19 -11.85 19.94
CA GLU A 41 8.52 -10.43 20.14
C GLU A 41 7.71 -9.58 19.16
N ALA A 42 6.69 -8.89 19.69
CA ALA A 42 5.73 -8.20 18.86
C ALA A 42 6.47 -7.01 18.23
N GLY A 43 6.78 -7.14 16.94
CA GLY A 43 7.40 -6.09 16.16
C GLY A 43 6.68 -4.76 16.39
N ALA A 44 7.43 -3.66 16.37
CA ALA A 44 6.90 -2.33 16.64
C ALA A 44 5.65 -2.03 15.78
N PRO A 45 4.60 -1.42 16.37
CA PRO A 45 3.31 -1.28 15.71
C PRO A 45 3.37 -0.31 14.53
N ALA A 46 2.69 -0.64 13.44
CA ALA A 46 2.52 0.21 12.26
C ALA A 46 1.04 0.33 11.87
N VAL A 47 0.64 1.49 11.34
CA VAL A 47 -0.69 1.71 10.78
C VAL A 47 -0.64 1.52 9.27
N VAL A 48 -1.60 0.77 8.72
CA VAL A 48 -1.68 0.50 7.28
C VAL A 48 -3.00 1.02 6.74
N LEU A 49 -2.95 1.96 5.80
CA LEU A 49 -4.09 2.54 5.12
C LEU A 49 -4.20 1.99 3.69
N VAL A 50 -5.27 1.24 3.45
CA VAL A 50 -5.60 0.60 2.17
C VAL A 50 -6.93 1.06 1.63
N GLY A 51 -7.06 1.08 0.31
CA GLY A 51 -8.29 1.48 -0.37
C GLY A 51 -8.02 1.92 -1.82
N PRO A 52 -9.07 2.01 -2.65
CA PRO A 52 -8.94 2.32 -4.07
C PRO A 52 -8.37 3.74 -4.29
N THR A 53 -7.84 4.01 -5.48
CA THR A 53 -7.41 5.36 -5.87
C THR A 53 -8.55 6.37 -5.65
N ALA A 54 -8.21 7.60 -5.24
CA ALA A 54 -9.16 8.67 -4.92
C ALA A 54 -10.10 8.43 -3.72
N SER A 55 -9.84 7.45 -2.86
CA SER A 55 -10.65 7.21 -1.64
C SER A 55 -10.27 8.06 -0.42
N GLY A 56 -9.49 9.14 -0.58
CA GLY A 56 -9.12 10.04 0.52
C GLY A 56 -8.05 9.52 1.50
N LYS A 57 -7.27 8.48 1.13
CA LYS A 57 -6.27 7.86 2.02
C LYS A 57 -5.16 8.81 2.43
N SER A 58 -4.73 9.66 1.49
CA SER A 58 -3.61 10.57 1.71
C SER A 58 -3.95 11.62 2.77
N GLU A 59 -5.19 12.10 2.78
CA GLU A 59 -5.71 13.08 3.73
C GLU A 59 -5.80 12.45 5.13
N VAL A 60 -6.35 11.24 5.23
CA VAL A 60 -6.42 10.50 6.51
C VAL A 60 -5.01 10.20 7.03
N ALA A 61 -4.09 9.79 6.17
CA ALA A 61 -2.71 9.53 6.55
C ALA A 61 -2.01 10.77 7.10
N GLN A 62 -2.20 11.93 6.45
CA GLN A 62 -1.64 13.19 6.90
C GLN A 62 -2.20 13.62 8.25
N ALA A 63 -3.52 13.49 8.45
CA ALA A 63 -4.16 13.79 9.73
C ALA A 63 -3.61 12.90 10.87
N LEU A 64 -3.43 11.60 10.61
CA LEU A 64 -2.82 10.67 11.56
C LEU A 64 -1.36 11.03 11.85
N ALA A 65 -0.58 11.34 10.82
CA ALA A 65 0.82 11.71 10.98
C ALA A 65 0.99 12.95 11.86
N LEU A 66 0.20 14.00 11.63
CA LEU A 66 0.21 15.20 12.47
C LEU A 66 -0.24 14.91 13.90
N ARG A 67 -1.30 14.11 14.07
CA ARG A 67 -1.89 13.83 15.39
C ARG A 67 -0.99 12.97 16.28
N PHE A 68 -0.27 12.03 15.68
CA PHE A 68 0.52 11.01 16.39
C PHE A 68 2.04 11.16 16.18
N ARG A 69 2.49 12.29 15.60
CA ARG A 69 3.91 12.52 15.24
C ARG A 69 4.48 11.36 14.41
N GLY A 70 3.65 10.85 13.51
CA GLY A 70 3.98 9.73 12.64
C GLY A 70 4.67 10.18 11.36
N TRP A 71 5.34 9.23 10.72
CA TRP A 71 5.91 9.40 9.39
C TRP A 71 5.15 8.53 8.39
N ILE A 72 5.11 8.96 7.14
CA ILE A 72 4.37 8.25 6.09
C ILE A 72 5.35 7.47 5.21
N LEU A 73 5.10 6.17 5.02
CA LEU A 73 5.74 5.36 3.99
C LEU A 73 4.76 5.18 2.83
N SER A 74 5.07 5.78 1.69
CA SER A 74 4.31 5.57 0.46
C SER A 74 4.58 4.18 -0.11
N VAL A 75 3.52 3.42 -0.35
CA VAL A 75 3.53 2.06 -0.91
C VAL A 75 2.86 2.11 -2.28
N ASP A 76 3.55 2.73 -3.23
CA ASP A 76 3.11 2.95 -4.60
C ASP A 76 4.28 2.74 -5.56
N SER A 77 4.04 2.03 -6.67
CA SER A 77 5.10 1.66 -7.62
C SER A 77 5.54 2.80 -8.53
N MET A 78 4.73 3.86 -8.67
CA MET A 78 5.02 5.02 -9.52
C MET A 78 5.55 6.21 -8.68
N ALA A 79 5.14 6.33 -7.42
CA ALA A 79 5.58 7.41 -6.54
C ALA A 79 7.09 7.34 -6.19
N VAL A 80 7.74 6.21 -6.45
CA VAL A 80 9.20 6.03 -6.27
C VAL A 80 10.04 6.83 -7.28
N TYR A 81 9.48 7.25 -8.42
CA TYR A 81 10.23 7.89 -9.50
C TYR A 81 10.34 9.40 -9.34
N ARG A 82 11.55 9.94 -9.35
CA ARG A 82 11.84 11.38 -9.20
C ARG A 82 11.19 12.21 -10.31
N GLY A 83 10.72 13.42 -9.96
CA GLY A 83 10.17 14.39 -10.92
C GLY A 83 8.78 14.08 -11.47
N LEU A 84 8.26 12.86 -11.28
CA LEU A 84 6.92 12.48 -11.74
C LEU A 84 5.82 12.85 -10.73
N ASP A 85 5.77 14.10 -10.25
CA ASP A 85 4.91 14.49 -9.12
C ASP A 85 3.40 14.49 -9.43
N ILE A 86 2.98 15.10 -10.56
CA ILE A 86 1.57 15.34 -10.88
C ILE A 86 0.86 14.02 -11.22
N GLY A 87 1.39 13.26 -12.19
CA GLY A 87 0.77 12.04 -12.67
C GLY A 87 0.71 10.90 -11.64
N THR A 88 1.50 10.99 -10.58
CA THR A 88 1.53 10.00 -9.50
C THR A 88 0.89 10.49 -8.21
N SER A 89 0.26 11.68 -8.24
CA SER A 89 -0.46 12.27 -7.10
C SER A 89 0.37 12.32 -5.82
N LYS A 90 1.68 12.61 -5.93
CA LYS A 90 2.53 12.75 -4.74
C LYS A 90 2.09 13.97 -3.92
N PRO A 91 2.24 13.91 -2.59
CA PRO A 91 1.96 15.07 -1.74
C PRO A 91 2.80 16.28 -2.21
N PRO A 92 2.26 17.50 -2.18
CA PRO A 92 3.01 18.69 -2.54
C PRO A 92 4.16 18.94 -1.56
N LYS A 93 5.18 19.70 -1.98
CA LYS A 93 6.37 19.98 -1.15
C LYS A 93 6.04 20.63 0.19
N SER A 94 4.96 21.42 0.28
CA SER A 94 4.47 22.00 1.55
C SER A 94 4.15 20.90 2.57
N VAL A 95 3.31 19.95 2.19
CA VAL A 95 2.95 18.79 3.01
C VAL A 95 4.18 17.95 3.38
N ARG A 96 5.11 17.73 2.43
CA ARG A 96 6.33 16.95 2.68
C ARG A 96 7.32 17.64 3.65
N ARG A 97 7.22 18.96 3.84
CA ARG A 97 8.02 19.71 4.83
C ARG A 97 7.45 19.56 6.24
N GLU A 98 6.14 19.40 6.35
CA GLU A 98 5.44 19.25 7.63
C GLU A 98 5.47 17.79 8.12
N ILE A 99 5.34 16.84 7.21
CA ILE A 99 5.30 15.40 7.51
C ILE A 99 6.39 14.70 6.71
N GLN A 100 7.26 13.97 7.41
CA GLN A 100 8.28 13.17 6.76
C GLN A 100 7.64 12.04 5.95
N HIS A 101 7.94 12.03 4.66
CA HIS A 101 7.56 10.95 3.75
C HIS A 101 8.79 10.09 3.41
N ARG A 102 8.58 8.78 3.33
CA ARG A 102 9.50 7.75 2.86
C ARG A 102 8.85 7.03 1.66
N GLY A 103 9.65 6.32 0.85
CA GLY A 103 9.15 5.60 -0.33
C GLY A 103 8.81 6.49 -1.53
N LEU A 104 9.18 7.77 -1.49
CA LEU A 104 9.04 8.72 -2.60
C LEU A 104 10.41 9.03 -3.19
N ASP A 105 10.46 9.34 -4.48
CA ASP A 105 11.65 9.92 -5.14
C ASP A 105 12.94 9.11 -4.88
N LEU A 106 12.85 7.79 -4.94
CA LEU A 106 13.96 6.86 -4.69
C LEU A 106 14.88 6.71 -5.90
N VAL A 107 14.33 6.79 -7.11
CA VAL A 107 14.98 6.37 -8.37
C VAL A 107 14.66 7.35 -9.51
N ASP A 108 15.55 7.50 -10.48
CA ASP A 108 15.27 8.32 -11.68
C ASP A 108 14.34 7.59 -12.67
N PRO A 109 13.53 8.31 -13.48
CA PRO A 109 12.57 7.70 -14.40
C PRO A 109 13.15 6.75 -15.46
N ASP A 110 14.43 6.88 -15.80
CA ASP A 110 15.14 6.07 -16.78
C ASP A 110 15.75 4.78 -16.18
N GLN A 111 15.61 4.58 -14.87
CA GLN A 111 16.17 3.42 -14.16
C GLN A 111 15.08 2.40 -13.81
N ASP A 112 15.43 1.11 -13.94
CA ASP A 112 14.58 0.01 -13.48
C ASP A 112 14.48 0.01 -11.95
N PHE A 113 13.26 -0.18 -11.41
CA PHE A 113 13.03 -0.30 -9.97
C PHE A 113 12.11 -1.47 -9.66
N SER A 114 12.65 -2.50 -8.99
CA SER A 114 11.91 -3.73 -8.73
C SER A 114 11.18 -3.70 -7.38
N LEU A 115 10.24 -4.63 -7.20
CA LEU A 115 9.65 -4.90 -5.89
C LEU A 115 10.72 -5.22 -4.84
N GLY A 116 11.76 -5.98 -5.19
CA GLY A 116 12.85 -6.29 -4.27
C GLY A 116 13.64 -5.05 -3.83
N ASP A 117 13.84 -4.08 -4.73
CA ASP A 117 14.45 -2.79 -4.39
C ASP A 117 13.56 -2.00 -3.45
N PHE A 118 12.26 -1.95 -3.74
CA PHE A 118 11.29 -1.30 -2.86
C PHE A 118 11.27 -1.90 -1.46
N LEU A 119 11.28 -3.23 -1.32
CA LEU A 119 11.22 -3.89 -0.02
C LEU A 119 12.45 -3.60 0.84
N ARG A 120 13.65 -3.57 0.24
CA ARG A 120 14.85 -3.14 0.95
C ARG A 120 14.76 -1.68 1.41
N ALA A 121 14.27 -0.79 0.54
CA ALA A 121 14.09 0.61 0.89
C ALA A 121 13.02 0.80 1.98
N ALA A 122 11.92 0.03 1.92
CA ALA A 122 10.85 0.04 2.90
C ALA A 122 11.31 -0.50 4.26
N GLU A 123 12.06 -1.61 4.29
CA GLU A 123 12.63 -2.18 5.50
C GLU A 123 13.57 -1.19 6.20
N GLN A 124 14.47 -0.56 5.44
CA GLN A 124 15.36 0.48 5.96
C GLN A 124 14.57 1.69 6.51
N ALA A 125 13.56 2.16 5.77
CA ALA A 125 12.70 3.25 6.22
C ALA A 125 11.93 2.91 7.51
N LEU A 126 11.37 1.71 7.62
CA LEU A 126 10.66 1.26 8.82
C LEU A 126 11.61 1.16 10.02
N LYS A 127 12.82 0.65 9.81
CA LYS A 127 13.85 0.61 10.86
C LYS A 127 14.22 2.01 11.36
N GLU A 128 14.36 2.97 10.45
CA GLU A 128 14.60 4.38 10.82
C GLU A 128 13.43 4.98 11.61
N MET A 129 12.19 4.72 11.18
CA MET A 129 10.98 5.20 11.87
C MET A 129 10.88 4.62 13.28
N HIS A 130 11.14 3.32 13.44
CA HIS A 130 11.16 2.67 14.76
C HIS A 130 12.26 3.23 15.66
N ASN A 131 13.48 3.39 15.12
CA ASN A 131 14.61 3.96 15.87
C ASN A 131 14.36 5.41 16.29
N ALA A 132 13.62 6.17 15.48
CA ALA A 132 13.21 7.54 15.79
C ALA A 132 12.01 7.60 16.77
N GLY A 133 11.41 6.47 17.15
CA GLY A 133 10.26 6.41 18.05
C GLY A 133 8.99 7.05 17.46
N VAL A 134 8.89 7.14 16.13
CA VAL A 134 7.74 7.72 15.43
C VAL A 134 6.81 6.62 14.92
N LEU A 135 5.52 6.92 14.85
CA LEU A 135 4.52 5.98 14.32
C LEU A 135 4.70 5.78 12.81
N PRO A 136 4.98 4.56 12.31
CA PRO A 136 4.99 4.29 10.89
C PRO A 136 3.57 4.19 10.34
N ILE A 137 3.27 4.98 9.29
CA ILE A 137 1.98 5.00 8.60
C ILE A 137 2.21 4.61 7.14
N LEU A 138 1.85 3.38 6.77
CA LEU A 138 1.96 2.88 5.41
C LEU A 138 0.71 3.25 4.62
N VAL A 139 0.89 3.87 3.46
CA VAL A 139 -0.22 4.35 2.62
C VAL A 139 -0.01 3.86 1.21
N GLY A 140 -0.96 3.11 0.65
CA GLY A 140 -0.81 2.61 -0.71
C GLY A 140 -2.09 2.13 -1.36
N GLY A 141 -2.05 2.05 -2.70
CA GLY A 141 -3.03 1.38 -3.55
C GLY A 141 -2.50 0.13 -4.23
N THR A 142 -1.17 -0.09 -4.23
CA THR A 142 -0.53 -1.19 -4.98
C THR A 142 -0.47 -2.45 -4.13
N GLY A 143 -1.46 -3.34 -4.31
CA GLY A 143 -1.60 -4.57 -3.52
C GLY A 143 -0.38 -5.49 -3.53
N LEU A 144 0.41 -5.51 -4.62
CA LEU A 144 1.65 -6.30 -4.70
C LEU A 144 2.74 -5.76 -3.75
N TYR A 145 2.96 -4.45 -3.73
CA TYR A 145 3.99 -3.82 -2.89
C TYR A 145 3.62 -3.96 -1.42
N LEU A 146 2.35 -3.69 -1.10
CA LEU A 146 1.86 -3.85 0.26
C LEU A 146 1.96 -5.31 0.73
N ARG A 147 1.57 -6.26 -0.11
CA ARG A 147 1.73 -7.69 0.21
C ARG A 147 3.20 -8.03 0.45
N GLY A 148 4.11 -7.51 -0.37
CA GLY A 148 5.54 -7.70 -0.18
C GLY A 148 6.04 -7.16 1.17
N VAL A 149 5.61 -5.96 1.57
CA VAL A 149 6.01 -5.37 2.85
C VAL A 149 5.44 -6.16 4.03
N LEU A 150 4.18 -6.59 3.95
CA LEU A 150 3.50 -7.28 5.05
C LEU A 150 3.84 -8.76 5.19
N LYS A 151 4.15 -9.44 4.08
CA LYS A 151 4.34 -10.91 4.06
C LYS A 151 5.73 -11.35 3.59
N GLY A 152 6.58 -10.41 3.17
CA GLY A 152 7.80 -10.72 2.44
C GLY A 152 7.53 -11.20 1.01
N VAL A 153 8.60 -11.44 0.27
CA VAL A 153 8.59 -12.16 -1.00
C VAL A 153 9.64 -13.26 -0.95
N ALA A 154 9.41 -14.32 -1.71
CA ALA A 154 10.42 -15.36 -1.91
C ALA A 154 11.73 -14.73 -2.38
N ASP A 155 12.84 -15.19 -1.82
CA ASP A 155 14.18 -14.78 -2.23
C ASP A 155 14.42 -15.25 -3.67
N LEU A 156 14.30 -14.31 -4.61
CA LEU A 156 14.44 -14.54 -6.04
C LEU A 156 15.70 -13.84 -6.51
N PRO A 157 16.47 -14.45 -7.43
CA PRO A 157 17.66 -13.83 -7.99
C PRO A 157 17.31 -12.49 -8.65
N ARG A 158 18.29 -11.57 -8.66
CA ARG A 158 18.14 -10.30 -9.39
C ARG A 158 17.91 -10.58 -10.87
N ARG A 159 17.13 -9.70 -11.49
CA ARG A 159 16.85 -9.75 -12.93
C ARG A 159 18.15 -9.60 -13.73
N ASP A 160 18.40 -10.54 -14.64
CA ASP A 160 19.49 -10.48 -15.62
C ASP A 160 18.95 -9.99 -16.98
N PRO A 161 19.30 -8.76 -17.43
CA PRO A 161 18.86 -8.22 -18.71
C PRO A 161 19.40 -8.99 -19.93
N GLU A 162 20.59 -9.57 -19.85
CA GLU A 162 21.17 -10.31 -20.99
C GLU A 162 20.49 -11.66 -21.14
N LEU A 163 20.30 -12.39 -20.04
CA LEU A 163 19.54 -13.64 -20.05
C LEU A 163 18.12 -13.39 -20.59
N ARG A 164 17.46 -12.32 -20.14
CA ARG A 164 16.13 -11.96 -20.63
C ARG A 164 16.12 -11.71 -22.14
N ARG A 165 17.08 -10.94 -22.66
CA ARG A 165 17.22 -10.70 -24.09
C ARG A 165 17.49 -11.99 -24.86
N CYS A 166 18.34 -12.87 -24.33
CA CYS A 166 18.65 -14.17 -24.92
C CYS A 166 17.40 -15.06 -25.02
N LEU A 167 16.60 -15.14 -23.94
CA LEU A 167 15.35 -15.90 -23.92
C LEU A 167 14.32 -15.33 -24.92
N LEU A 168 14.16 -14.01 -24.98
CA LEU A 168 13.23 -13.38 -25.92
C LEU A 168 13.63 -13.61 -27.38
N ARG A 169 14.92 -13.48 -27.71
CA ARG A 169 15.46 -13.81 -29.05
C ARG A 169 15.23 -15.27 -29.41
N ARG A 170 15.37 -16.18 -28.43
CA ARG A 170 15.10 -17.61 -28.65
C ARG A 170 13.65 -17.87 -29.00
N GLU A 171 12.71 -17.24 -28.30
CA GLU A 171 11.27 -17.34 -28.60
C GLU A 171 10.95 -16.81 -30.01
N GLU A 172 11.59 -15.71 -30.41
CA GLU A 172 11.40 -15.13 -31.76
C GLU A 172 11.96 -16.02 -32.86
N ARG A 173 13.14 -16.61 -32.65
CA ARG A 173 13.80 -17.48 -33.62
C ARG A 173 13.11 -18.84 -33.77
N ASP A 174 12.75 -19.46 -32.64
CA ASP A 174 12.27 -20.84 -32.59
C ASP A 174 10.73 -20.93 -32.64
N GLY A 175 10.05 -19.79 -32.55
CA GLY A 175 8.60 -19.65 -32.66
C GLY A 175 7.85 -19.62 -31.32
N PRO A 176 6.62 -19.08 -31.30
CA PRO A 176 5.81 -18.95 -30.08
C PRO A 176 5.59 -20.29 -29.36
N GLY A 177 5.68 -20.28 -28.03
CA GLY A 177 5.50 -21.45 -27.18
C GLY A 177 6.78 -22.26 -26.95
N THR A 178 7.91 -21.88 -27.56
CA THR A 178 9.20 -22.54 -27.35
C THR A 178 9.61 -22.47 -25.89
N LEU A 179 9.56 -21.28 -25.30
CA LEU A 179 9.91 -21.09 -23.90
C LEU A 179 8.91 -21.77 -22.96
N HIS A 180 7.62 -21.87 -23.30
CA HIS A 180 6.64 -22.61 -22.47
C HIS A 180 6.96 -24.10 -22.43
N ARG A 181 7.40 -24.68 -23.54
CA ARG A 181 7.86 -26.07 -23.60
C ARG A 181 9.12 -26.28 -22.76
N VAL A 182 10.09 -25.38 -22.87
CA VAL A 182 11.30 -25.41 -22.00
C VAL A 182 10.92 -25.29 -20.53
N LEU A 183 9.96 -24.41 -20.19
CA LEU A 183 9.45 -24.27 -18.82
C LEU A 183 8.76 -25.56 -18.36
N ARG A 184 7.98 -26.22 -19.21
CA ARG A 184 7.31 -27.49 -18.89
C ARG A 184 8.30 -28.61 -18.59
N GLU A 185 9.43 -28.66 -19.30
CA GLU A 185 10.48 -29.65 -19.07
C GLU A 185 11.24 -29.41 -17.76
N LYS A 186 11.46 -28.15 -17.37
CA LYS A 186 12.27 -27.78 -16.19
C LYS A 186 11.46 -27.58 -14.90
N ASP A 187 10.26 -27.01 -15.01
CA ASP A 187 9.33 -26.76 -13.90
C ASP A 187 7.88 -26.96 -14.36
N PRO A 188 7.40 -28.22 -14.37
CA PRO A 188 6.04 -28.56 -14.76
C PRO A 188 4.97 -27.86 -13.91
N ALA A 189 5.24 -27.62 -12.63
CA ALA A 189 4.30 -27.02 -11.69
C ALA A 189 4.05 -25.53 -11.99
N SER A 190 5.09 -24.79 -12.39
CA SER A 190 4.94 -23.42 -12.87
C SER A 190 4.35 -23.36 -14.28
N ALA A 191 4.74 -24.28 -15.17
CA ALA A 191 4.18 -24.36 -16.53
C ALA A 191 2.67 -24.62 -16.53
N ALA A 192 2.14 -25.36 -15.56
CA ALA A 192 0.70 -25.60 -15.40
C ALA A 192 -0.08 -24.34 -14.98
N ARG A 193 0.57 -23.40 -14.28
CA ARG A 193 -0.05 -22.16 -13.77
C ARG A 193 0.10 -20.97 -14.72
N ILE A 194 1.07 -21.02 -15.63
CA ILE A 194 1.42 -19.93 -16.53
C ILE A 194 0.89 -20.24 -17.93
N ALA A 195 0.09 -19.33 -18.48
CA ALA A 195 -0.44 -19.47 -19.83
C ALA A 195 0.70 -19.43 -20.88
N PRO A 196 0.65 -20.23 -21.96
CA PRO A 196 1.66 -20.21 -23.02
C PRO A 196 1.89 -18.84 -23.67
N SER A 197 0.86 -17.98 -23.66
CA SER A 197 0.91 -16.62 -24.18
C SER A 197 1.54 -15.60 -23.21
N ASP A 198 1.67 -15.93 -21.92
CA ASP A 198 2.21 -15.03 -20.90
C ASP A 198 3.75 -15.05 -20.93
N ARG A 199 4.32 -14.49 -22.01
CA ARG A 199 5.78 -14.39 -22.23
C ARG A 199 6.47 -13.72 -21.05
N GLN A 200 5.82 -12.76 -20.38
CA GLN A 200 6.42 -12.05 -19.26
C GLN A 200 6.63 -12.97 -18.05
N ARG A 201 5.64 -13.81 -17.71
CA ARG A 201 5.78 -14.77 -16.62
C ARG A 201 6.64 -15.98 -16.98
N ILE A 202 6.66 -16.41 -18.23
CA ILE A 202 7.52 -17.52 -18.68
C ILE A 202 9.01 -17.14 -18.60
N VAL A 203 9.35 -15.90 -18.93
CA VAL A 203 10.74 -15.40 -18.92
C VAL A 203 11.21 -15.01 -17.51
N ARG A 204 10.28 -14.85 -16.55
CA ARG A 204 10.58 -14.50 -15.16
C ARG A 204 10.94 -15.75 -14.37
#